data_AF-D1BSV8-F1
#
_entry.id   AF-D1BSV8-F1
#
_cell.length_a   1.000
_cell.length_b   1.000
_cell.length_c   1.000
_cell.angle_alpha   90.00
_cell.angle_beta   90.00
_cell.angle_gamma   90.00
#
_symmetry.space_group_name_H-M   'P 1'
#
loop_
_entity.id
_entity.type
_entity.pdbx_description
1 polymer ?
#
loop_
_entity_poly.entity_id
_entity_poly.type
_entity_poly.pdbx_seq_one_letter_code
_entity_poly.pdbx_strand_id
1 'polypeptide(L)' 'MGMLRPWHIIVLVVVILLLFGARRLPDLARSVGQSLKIFKSEIKDLADDGKSDGPADDTDDPTTPKA' A
#
# COMPACT_ATOMS: atom_id res chain seq x y z
N MET A 1 15.93 -28.70 -9.88
CA MET A 1 15.88 -27.38 -10.54
C MET A 1 14.42 -27.05 -10.86
N GLY A 2 13.73 -26.43 -9.92
CA GLY A 2 12.29 -26.13 -9.95
C GLY A 2 11.90 -25.50 -8.62
N MET A 3 12.74 -24.56 -8.22
CA MET A 3 12.79 -23.88 -6.94
C MET A 3 11.60 -22.94 -6.87
N LEU A 4 10.85 -22.96 -5.76
CA LEU A 4 9.66 -22.14 -5.52
C LEU A 4 8.41 -22.56 -6.30
N ARG A 5 7.96 -23.81 -6.09
CA ARG A 5 6.56 -24.14 -6.39
C ARG A 5 5.65 -23.19 -5.59
N PRO A 6 4.78 -22.39 -6.24
CA PRO A 6 3.87 -21.45 -5.57
C PRO A 6 3.03 -22.08 -4.46
N TRP A 7 2.86 -23.40 -4.52
CA TRP A 7 2.21 -24.23 -3.51
C TRP A 7 2.74 -24.02 -2.07
N HIS A 8 4.05 -23.88 -1.87
CA HIS A 8 4.61 -23.74 -0.51
C HIS A 8 4.20 -22.41 0.13
N ILE A 9 4.14 -21.35 -0.67
CA ILE A 9 3.74 -20.02 -0.20
C ILE A 9 2.27 -20.05 0.23
N ILE A 10 1.40 -20.71 -0.55
CA ILE A 10 -0.02 -20.87 -0.20
C ILE A 10 -0.16 -21.61 1.14
N VAL A 11 0.55 -22.72 1.33
CA VAL A 11 0.52 -23.47 2.60
C VAL A 11 1.01 -22.62 3.77
N LEU A 12 2.08 -21.85 3.60
CA LEU A 12 2.60 -20.96 4.64
C LEU A 12 1.58 -19.89 5.02
N VAL A 13 0.94 -19.25 4.03
CA VAL A 13 -0.10 -18.25 4.26
C VAL A 13 -1.28 -18.85 5.02
N VAL A 14 -1.71 -20.06 4.66
CA VAL A 14 -2.80 -20.77 5.37
C VAL A 14 -2.42 -21.01 6.83
N VAL A 15 -1.20 -21.46 7.12
CA VAL A 15 -0.73 -21.67 8.51
C VAL A 15 -0.73 -20.35 9.29
N ILE A 16 -0.24 -19.27 8.72
CA ILE A 16 -0.24 -17.95 9.36
C ILE A 16 -1.69 -17.48 9.59
N LEU A 17 -2.60 -17.68 8.64
CA LEU A 17 -4.02 -17.34 8.79
C LEU A 17 -4.70 -18.15 9.89
N LEU A 18 -4.33 -19.42 10.10
CA LEU A 18 -4.87 -20.24 11.19
C LEU A 18 -4.36 -19.78 12.56
N LEU A 19 -3.08 -19.40 12.67
CA LEU A 19 -2.48 -18.94 13.93
C LEU A 19 -2.93 -17.54 14.33
N PHE A 20 -2.90 -16.60 13.39
CA PHE A 20 -3.21 -15.19 13.65
C PHE A 20 -4.70 -14.86 13.44
N GLY A 21 -5.42 -15.67 12.66
CA GLY A 21 -6.81 -15.46 12.27
C GLY A 21 -6.93 -14.59 11.00
N ALA A 22 -7.94 -14.88 10.18
CA ALA A 22 -8.19 -14.19 8.90
C ALA A 22 -8.46 -12.67 9.02
N ARG A 23 -8.85 -12.19 10.21
CA ARG A 23 -9.11 -10.77 10.47
C ARG A 23 -7.86 -9.99 10.90
N ARG A 24 -6.88 -10.64 11.55
CA ARG A 24 -5.72 -9.92 12.10
C ARG A 24 -4.63 -9.65 11.08
N LEU A 25 -4.42 -10.52 10.10
CA LEU A 25 -3.49 -10.26 9.00
C LEU A 25 -3.81 -9.00 8.19
N PRO A 26 -5.05 -8.78 7.70
CA PRO A 26 -5.37 -7.56 6.95
C PRO A 26 -5.32 -6.31 7.82
N ASP A 27 -5.70 -6.39 9.09
CA ASP A 27 -5.64 -5.24 10.01
C ASP A 27 -4.19 -4.79 10.27
N LEU A 28 -3.27 -5.74 10.51
CA LEU A 28 -1.85 -5.47 10.66
C LEU A 28 -1.21 -4.96 9.36
N ALA A 29 -1.57 -5.56 8.22
CA ALA A 29 -1.10 -5.09 6.92
C ALA A 29 -1.61 -3.68 6.60
N ARG A 30 -2.83 -3.31 7.00
CA ARG A 30 -3.38 -1.96 6.81
C ARG A 30 -2.66 -0.92 7.67
N SER A 31 -2.41 -1.20 8.94
CA SER A 31 -1.72 -0.24 9.82
C SER A 31 -0.25 -0.03 9.41
N VAL A 32 0.44 -1.11 9.06
CA VAL A 32 1.82 -1.05 8.53
C VAL A 32 1.85 -0.44 7.12
N GLY A 33 0.85 -0.73 6.29
CA GLY A 33 0.73 -0.15 4.95
C GLY A 33 0.49 1.38 5.01
N GLN A 34 -0.27 1.85 5.99
CA GLN A 34 -0.51 3.28 6.19
C GLN A 34 0.77 4.01 6.62
N SER A 35 1.57 3.44 7.54
CA SER A 35 2.85 4.04 7.93
C SER A 35 3.87 4.01 6.79
N LEU A 36 3.92 2.91 6.01
CA LEU A 36 4.75 2.83 4.81
C LEU A 36 4.31 3.81 3.71
N LYS A 37 3.01 4.07 3.56
CA LYS A 37 2.49 5.05 2.59
C LYS A 37 2.96 6.46 2.93
N ILE A 38 2.84 6.86 4.19
CA ILE A 38 3.28 8.19 4.66
C ILE A 38 4.79 8.33 4.45
N PHE A 39 5.55 7.32 4.88
CA PHE A 39 7.00 7.31 4.69
C PHE A 39 7.41 7.34 3.22
N LYS A 40 6.67 6.64 2.35
CA LYS A 40 6.90 6.65 0.89
C LYS A 40 6.60 8.01 0.27
N SER A 41 5.54 8.69 0.72
CA SER A 41 5.20 10.05 0.28
C SER A 41 6.29 11.04 0.67
N GLU A 42 6.71 11.04 1.93
CA GLU A 42 7.80 11.91 2.41
C GLU A 42 9.10 11.66 1.64
N ILE A 43 9.47 10.39 1.43
CA ILE A 43 10.66 10.05 0.62
C ILE A 43 10.50 10.51 -0.83
N LYS A 44 9.30 10.40 -1.40
CA LYS A 44 9.04 10.84 -2.77
C LYS A 44 9.18 12.35 -2.88
N ASP A 45 8.61 13.11 -1.94
CA ASP A 45 8.69 14.57 -1.93
C ASP A 45 10.15 15.03 -1.82
N LEU A 46 10.96 14.38 -0.97
CA LEU A 46 12.41 14.63 -0.89
C LEU A 46 13.17 14.25 -2.18
N ALA A 47 12.71 13.23 -2.89
CA ALA A 47 13.31 12.80 -4.15
C ALA A 47 12.89 13.68 -5.34
N ASP A 48 11.70 14.28 -5.28
CA ASP A 48 11.13 15.20 -6.28
C ASP A 48 11.66 16.64 -6.10
N ASP A 49 12.00 17.08 -4.88
CA ASP A 49 12.61 18.39 -4.61
C ASP A 49 13.98 18.61 -5.30
N GLY A 50 14.53 17.58 -5.98
CA GLY A 50 15.70 17.66 -6.86
C GLY A 50 15.39 17.76 -8.36
N LYS A 51 14.12 17.80 -8.79
CA LYS A 51 13.67 17.99 -10.18
C LYS A 51 12.38 18.84 -10.21
N SER A 52 12.50 20.08 -10.66
CA SER A 52 11.41 21.05 -10.78
C SER A 52 10.12 20.55 -11.46
N ASP A 53 9.00 21.02 -10.91
CA ASP A 53 7.70 21.40 -11.50
C ASP A 53 6.70 20.34 -12.03
N GLY A 54 5.49 20.38 -11.45
CA GLY A 54 4.24 19.92 -12.08
C GLY A 54 3.07 19.73 -11.10
N PRO A 55 1.90 20.38 -11.27
CA PRO A 55 0.79 20.33 -10.31
C PRO A 55 0.03 18.99 -10.44
N ALA A 56 -0.19 18.31 -9.32
CA ALA A 56 -1.15 17.23 -9.19
C ALA A 56 -2.05 17.59 -8.00
N ASP A 57 -3.05 18.43 -8.23
CA ASP A 57 -4.42 17.99 -8.54
C ASP A 57 -5.05 17.31 -7.31
N ASP A 58 -5.26 18.12 -6.27
CA ASP A 58 -6.38 17.95 -5.35
C ASP A 58 -7.64 18.46 -6.05
N THR A 59 -8.27 17.62 -6.87
CA THR A 59 -9.66 17.81 -7.28
C THR A 59 -10.43 16.49 -7.22
N ASP A 60 -10.58 15.95 -6.00
CA ASP A 60 -11.81 15.23 -5.64
C ASP A 60 -12.82 16.26 -5.13
N ASP A 61 -13.44 17.02 -6.04
CA ASP A 61 -14.70 17.72 -5.76
C ASP A 61 -15.68 17.56 -6.95
N PRO A 62 -16.57 16.55 -6.92
CA PRO A 62 -17.69 16.47 -7.83
C PRO A 62 -18.91 17.11 -7.16
N THR A 63 -18.89 18.42 -6.92
CA THR A 63 -20.12 19.18 -6.63
C THR A 63 -20.23 20.44 -7.50
N THR A 64 -20.97 20.28 -8.62
CA THR A 64 -22.06 21.13 -9.15
C THR A 64 -22.23 22.54 -8.53
N PRO A 65 -22.75 23.61 -9.21
CA PRO A 65 -22.90 24.02 -10.63
C PRO A 65 -22.50 25.52 -10.89
N LYS A 66 -22.92 26.10 -12.05
CA LYS A 66 -23.26 27.54 -12.30
C LYS A 66 -22.11 28.35 -12.97
N ALA A 67 -22.26 29.09 -14.06
CA ALA A 67 -23.39 29.71 -14.76
C ALA A 67 -23.10 29.81 -16.28
#